data_AF-A0A957SUI1-F1
#
_entry.id   AF-A0A957SUI1-F1
#
_cell.length_a   1.000
_cell.length_b   1.000
_cell.length_c   1.000
_cell.angle_alpha   90.00
_cell.angle_beta   90.00
_cell.angle_gamma   90.00
#
_symmetry.space_group_name_H-M   'P 1'
#
loop_
_entity.id
_entity.type
_entity.pdbx_description
1 polymer ?
#
loop_
_entity_poly.entity_id
_entity_poly.type
_entity_poly.pdbx_seq_one_letter_code
_entity_poly.pdbx_strand_id
1 'polypeptide(L)' 'SKVKGVEPVFMGFAYETLARAEAAAGNKTKRDAYLAKARTIAKKVTDDEDRGALEDDLATIK' A
#
# COMPACT_ATOMS: atom_id res chain seq x y z
N SER A 1 -9.81 -17.35 20.68
CA SER A 1 -8.97 -17.24 19.47
C SER A 1 -8.55 -15.79 19.29
N LYS A 2 -7.26 -15.45 19.48
CA LYS A 2 -6.77 -14.11 19.12
C LYS A 2 -6.87 -14.01 17.60
N VAL A 3 -7.63 -13.06 17.07
CA VAL A 3 -7.70 -12.80 15.63
C VAL A 3 -6.27 -12.61 15.15
N LYS A 4 -5.77 -13.49 14.28
CA LYS A 4 -4.50 -13.26 13.57
C LYS A 4 -4.69 -11.94 12.84
N GLY A 5 -3.90 -10.93 13.19
CA GLY A 5 -3.94 -9.64 12.49
C GLY A 5 -3.73 -9.83 11.00
N VAL A 6 -4.24 -8.89 10.20
CA VAL A 6 -3.99 -8.85 8.75
C VAL A 6 -2.48 -8.71 8.54
N GLU A 7 -1.89 -9.58 7.71
CA GLU A 7 -0.47 -9.50 7.41
C GLU A 7 -0.12 -8.15 6.77
N PRO A 8 1.06 -7.58 7.06
CA PRO A 8 1.44 -6.25 6.56
C PRO A 8 1.28 -6.11 5.05
N VAL A 9 1.61 -7.14 4.27
CA VAL A 9 1.51 -7.13 2.80
C VAL A 9 0.08 -6.81 2.34
N PHE A 10 -0.94 -7.46 2.90
CA PHE A 10 -2.33 -7.21 2.52
C PHE A 10 -2.80 -5.80 2.90
N MET A 11 -2.35 -5.28 4.04
CA MET A 11 -2.65 -3.89 4.42
C MET A 11 -1.93 -2.88 3.51
N GLY A 12 -0.72 -3.21 3.04
CA GLY A 12 0.01 -2.45 2.04
C GLY A 12 -0.76 -2.34 0.73
N PHE A 13 -1.19 -3.48 0.18
CA PHE A 13 -2.00 -3.53 -1.04
C PHE A 13 -3.37 -2.83 -0.88
N ALA A 14 -4.00 -2.92 0.29
CA ALA A 14 -5.24 -2.18 0.52
C ALA A 14 -5.04 -0.65 0.41
N TYR A 15 -3.94 -0.11 0.94
CA TYR A 15 -3.61 1.30 0.80
C TYR A 15 -3.15 1.67 -0.62
N GLU A 16 -2.44 0.78 -1.31
CA GLU A 16 -2.13 0.91 -2.74
C GLU A 16 -3.41 1.09 -3.56
N THR A 17 -4.39 0.21 -3.38
CA THR A 17 -5.65 0.24 -4.14
C THR A 17 -6.44 1.51 -3.87
N LEU A 18 -6.47 1.97 -2.61
CA LEU A 18 -7.06 3.27 -2.25
C LEU A 18 -6.32 4.44 -2.92
N ALA A 19 -4.99 4.41 -2.96
CA ALA A 19 -4.21 5.43 -3.64
C ALA A 19 -4.53 5.45 -5.15
N ARG A 20 -4.61 4.29 -5.79
CA ARG A 20 -4.98 4.16 -7.21
C ARG A 20 -6.39 4.69 -7.49
N ALA A 21 -7.35 4.40 -6.61
CA ALA A 21 -8.71 4.91 -6.73
C ALA A 21 -8.76 6.45 -6.65
N GLU A 22 -8.04 7.05 -5.68
CA GLU A 22 -7.99 8.51 -5.54
C GLU A 22 -7.20 9.19 -6.67
N ALA A 23 -6.18 8.52 -7.22
CA ALA A 23 -5.49 8.98 -8.42
C ALA A 23 -6.43 9.04 -9.63
N ALA A 24 -7.23 7.99 -9.85
CA ALA A 24 -8.25 7.95 -10.90
C ALA A 24 -9.33 9.03 -10.72
N ALA A 25 -9.66 9.37 -9.47
CA ALA A 25 -10.60 10.45 -9.13
C ALA A 25 -9.97 11.87 -9.18
N GLY A 26 -8.67 12.00 -9.43
CA GLY A 26 -7.96 13.29 -9.45
C GLY A 26 -7.67 13.87 -8.05
N ASN A 27 -7.93 13.12 -6.97
CA ASN A 27 -7.79 13.56 -5.59
C ASN A 27 -6.35 13.39 -5.08
N LYS A 28 -5.43 14.23 -5.59
CA LYS A 28 -3.97 14.15 -5.30
C LYS A 28 -3.64 14.07 -3.81
N THR A 29 -4.29 14.88 -2.97
CA THR A 29 -4.06 14.89 -1.52
C THR A 29 -4.35 13.54 -0.86
N LYS A 30 -5.48 12.90 -1.21
CA LYS A 30 -5.84 11.59 -0.63
C LYS A 30 -4.96 10.48 -1.20
N ARG A 31 -4.68 10.50 -2.51
CA ARG A 31 -3.71 9.61 -3.14
C ARG A 31 -2.37 9.64 -2.39
N ASP A 32 -1.80 10.82 -2.18
CA ASP A 32 -0.50 10.97 -1.52
C ASP A 32 -0.52 10.49 -0.07
N ALA A 33 -1.63 10.74 0.64
CA ALA A 33 -1.82 10.23 2.00
C ALA A 33 -1.86 8.69 2.04
N TYR A 34 -2.52 8.04 1.08
CA TYR A 34 -2.56 6.58 1.01
C TYR A 34 -1.23 5.98 0.54
N LEU A 35 -0.54 6.60 -0.41
CA LEU A 35 0.83 6.21 -0.81
C LEU A 35 1.80 6.25 0.38
N ALA A 36 1.75 7.30 1.19
CA ALA A 36 2.59 7.41 2.39
C ALA A 36 2.31 6.27 3.39
N LYS A 37 1.05 5.90 3.57
CA LYS A 37 0.66 4.76 4.42
C LYS A 37 1.16 3.44 3.84
N ALA A 38 0.94 3.18 2.55
CA ALA A 38 1.39 1.96 1.89
C ALA A 38 2.92 1.80 1.97
N ARG A 39 3.69 2.87 1.70
CA ARG A 39 5.16 2.87 1.86
C ARG A 39 5.61 2.63 3.30
N THR A 40 4.86 3.11 4.28
CA THR A 40 5.15 2.85 5.70
C THR A 40 4.90 1.39 6.06
N ILE A 41 3.91 0.76 5.45
CA ILE A 41 3.61 -0.66 5.65
C ILE A 41 4.57 -1.57 4.89
N ALA A 42 5.01 -1.21 3.68
CA ALA A 42 6.02 -1.95 2.91
C ALA A 42 7.30 -2.19 3.73
N LYS A 43 7.73 -1.21 4.53
CA LYS A 43 8.87 -1.33 5.47
C LYS A 43 8.70 -2.39 6.57
N LYS A 44 7.48 -2.89 6.77
CA LYS A 44 7.14 -3.92 7.75
C LYS A 44 6.90 -5.29 7.10
N VAL A 45 6.95 -5.38 5.77
CA VAL A 45 6.85 -6.64 5.02
C VAL A 45 8.22 -7.32 5.07
N THR A 46 8.28 -8.47 5.73
CA THR A 46 9.52 -9.23 5.95
C THR A 46 9.89 -10.13 4.80
N ASP A 47 8.90 -10.56 4.01
CA ASP A 47 9.15 -11.30 2.79
C ASP A 47 9.60 -10.32 1.68
N ASP A 48 10.74 -10.62 1.06
CA ASP A 48 11.38 -9.70 0.12
C ASP A 48 10.66 -9.67 -1.23
N GLU A 49 10.04 -10.78 -1.65
CA GLU A 49 9.28 -10.87 -2.89
C GLU A 49 7.98 -10.06 -2.77
N ASP A 50 7.24 -10.27 -1.68
CA ASP A 50 6.02 -9.51 -1.38
C ASP A 50 6.31 -8.01 -1.23
N ARG A 51 7.42 -7.65 -0.55
CA ARG A 51 7.81 -6.24 -0.39
C ARG A 51 8.14 -5.63 -1.75
N GLY A 52 8.92 -6.34 -2.58
CA GLY A 52 9.30 -5.88 -3.91
C GLY A 52 8.08 -5.66 -4.80
N ALA A 53 7.16 -6.62 -4.85
CA ALA A 53 5.92 -6.51 -5.62
C ALA A 53 5.08 -5.28 -5.21
N LEU A 54 4.93 -5.06 -3.90
CA LEU A 54 4.22 -3.88 -3.40
C LEU A 54 4.95 -2.57 -3.75
N GLU A 55 6.28 -2.52 -3.61
CA GLU A 55 7.08 -1.32 -3.92
C GLU A 55 7.02 -0.97 -5.41
N ASP A 56 7.07 -1.98 -6.29
CA ASP A 56 6.92 -1.82 -7.74
C ASP A 56 5.54 -1.26 -8.10
N ASP A 57 4.47 -1.81 -7.55
CA ASP A 57 3.11 -1.32 -7.78
C ASP A 57 2.95 0.13 -7.31
N LEU A 58 3.47 0.47 -6.13
CA LEU A 58 3.42 1.83 -5.59
C LEU A 58 4.18 2.85 -6.45
N ALA A 59 5.19 2.43 -7.20
CA ALA A 59 5.94 3.30 -8.11
C ALA A 59 5.12 3.68 -9.37
N THR A 60 4.08 2.92 -9.71
CA THR A 60 3.25 3.18 -10.91
C THR A 60 2.19 4.27 -10.72
N ILE A 61 1.89 4.64 -9.48
CA ILE A 61 0.82 5.59 -9.15
C ILE A 61 1.32 7.03 -9.28
N LYS A 62 0.71 7.79 -10.20
CA LYS A 62 1.08 9.18 -10.53
C LYS A 62 0.26 10.23 -9.81
#